data_AF-A0A511QG28-F1
#
_entry.id   AF-A0A511QG28-F1
#
_cell.length_a   1.000
_cell.length_b   1.000
_cell.length_c   1.000
_cell.angle_alpha   90.00
_cell.angle_beta   90.00
_cell.angle_gamma   90.00
#
_symmetry.space_group_name_H-M   'P 1'
#
loop_
_entity.id
_entity.type
_entity.pdbx_description
1 polymer ?
#
loop_
_entity_poly.entity_id
_entity_poly.type
_entity_poly.pdbx_seq_one_letter_code
_entity_poly.pdbx_strand_id
1 'polypeptide(L)'
;MIDMQGILSEYLPLQLINFGDVYAPENHPEAWLDEYDFSWRPIVDGNESEPQIYLGDTPMRFSVEEKRHNKASHIKQELGDRLLRLPPVSSCWGSGSLMLYSELADKLTFTPILGVTKTPATLVDAAGDEREGFTALSFHKIFFHQRVNLRLAGVPIQQRPIIRILLKGNSDTYLVHKSILDDWQKAGVETVCYDIKESHQSFNFLCNLKMYYGSVASLDYGNLDDFQNGKNPLLDGYFLFDDDNN
;
A
#
# COMPACT_ATOMS: atom_id res chain seq x y z
N MET A 1 6.45 -20.59 20.15
CA MET A 1 6.10 -21.68 19.21
C MET A 1 5.13 -21.07 18.21
N ILE A 2 5.54 -20.93 16.95
CA ILE A 2 4.75 -20.32 15.88
C ILE A 2 3.54 -21.22 15.61
N ASP A 3 2.34 -20.75 15.91
CA ASP A 3 1.10 -21.47 15.62
C ASP A 3 0.51 -20.96 14.29
N MET A 4 1.23 -21.20 13.19
CA MET A 4 0.73 -20.95 11.83
C MET A 4 -0.32 -22.00 11.47
N GLN A 5 -1.50 -21.93 12.12
CA GLN A 5 -2.66 -22.76 11.81
C GLN A 5 -3.62 -22.04 10.87
N GLY A 6 -4.30 -22.81 10.03
CA GLY A 6 -5.30 -22.28 9.10
C GLY A 6 -4.67 -21.38 8.02
N ILE A 7 -5.30 -20.25 7.73
CA ILE A 7 -4.94 -19.41 6.57
C ILE A 7 -3.53 -18.80 6.70
N LEU A 8 -2.99 -18.59 7.90
CA LEU A 8 -1.63 -18.03 8.07
C LEU A 8 -0.51 -19.03 7.73
N SER A 9 -0.84 -20.31 7.50
CA SER A 9 0.14 -21.28 6.97
C SER A 9 0.56 -20.94 5.53
N GLU A 10 -0.37 -20.42 4.72
CA GLU A 10 -0.16 -20.07 3.31
C GLU A 10 0.00 -18.54 3.10
N TYR A 11 -0.50 -17.74 4.05
CA TYR A 11 -0.57 -16.28 3.93
C TYR A 11 0.17 -15.58 5.07
N LEU A 12 0.63 -14.36 4.79
CA LEU A 12 1.16 -13.43 5.78
C LEU A 12 0.34 -12.13 5.77
N PRO A 13 0.28 -11.38 6.88
CA PRO A 13 -0.24 -10.02 6.84
C PRO A 13 0.54 -9.18 5.81
N LEU A 14 -0.18 -8.51 4.92
CA LEU A 14 0.42 -7.54 4.02
C LEU A 14 0.78 -6.31 4.85
N GLN A 15 2.07 -6.01 4.89
CA GLN A 15 2.61 -4.85 5.58
C GLN A 15 3.25 -3.93 4.54
N LEU A 16 2.77 -2.70 4.47
CA LEU A 16 3.29 -1.69 3.56
C LEU A 16 4.39 -0.88 4.25
N ILE A 17 5.34 -0.42 3.46
CA ILE A 17 6.34 0.56 3.85
C ILE A 17 5.97 1.83 3.10
N ASN A 18 5.64 2.89 3.84
CA ASN A 18 5.31 4.17 3.25
C ASN A 18 6.59 4.85 2.75
N PHE A 19 6.48 5.62 1.67
CA PHE A 19 7.42 6.72 1.48
C PHE A 19 7.08 7.80 2.51
N GLY A 20 8.05 8.16 3.33
CA GLY A 20 7.91 9.13 4.41
C GLY A 20 8.34 10.52 3.96
N ASP A 21 9.08 11.21 4.82
CA ASP A 21 9.53 12.58 4.55
C ASP A 21 10.61 12.59 3.46
N VAL A 22 10.41 13.38 2.42
CA VAL A 22 11.48 13.75 1.47
C VAL A 22 11.82 15.20 1.73
N TYR A 23 12.97 15.45 2.35
CA TYR A 23 13.33 16.80 2.76
C TYR A 23 13.60 17.71 1.56
N ALA A 24 13.16 18.95 1.68
CA ALA A 24 13.46 19.98 0.71
C ALA A 24 14.90 20.50 0.88
N PRO A 25 15.58 20.92 -0.19
CA PRO A 25 16.83 21.66 -0.06
C PRO A 25 16.56 23.06 0.53
N GLU A 26 17.54 23.64 1.22
CA GLU A 26 17.39 24.92 1.96
C GLU A 26 16.91 26.08 1.07
N ASN A 27 17.26 26.06 -0.22
CA ASN A 27 16.87 27.07 -1.21
C ASN A 27 15.46 26.88 -1.78
N HIS A 28 14.85 25.71 -1.61
CA HIS A 28 13.48 25.41 -2.06
C HIS A 28 12.68 24.67 -0.97
N PRO A 29 12.44 25.28 0.21
CA PRO A 29 11.84 24.61 1.36
C PRO A 29 10.43 24.05 1.12
N GLU A 30 9.74 24.55 0.10
CA GLU A 30 8.40 24.10 -0.31
C GLU A 30 8.42 22.81 -1.16
N ALA A 31 9.60 22.31 -1.58
CA ALA A 31 9.73 21.09 -2.39
C ALA A 31 9.76 19.78 -1.56
N TRP A 32 9.24 19.81 -0.34
CA TRP A 32 9.22 18.66 0.58
C TRP A 32 8.06 17.71 0.23
N LEU A 33 8.24 16.41 0.44
CA LEU A 33 7.17 15.40 0.30
C LEU A 33 6.95 14.67 1.63
N ASP A 34 5.76 14.14 1.82
CA ASP A 34 5.38 13.30 2.96
C ASP A 34 4.53 12.10 2.51
N GLU A 35 4.09 11.28 3.48
CA GLU A 35 3.31 10.07 3.20
C GLU A 35 1.96 10.31 2.49
N TYR A 36 1.39 11.51 2.61
CA TYR A 36 0.11 11.85 1.97
C TYR A 36 0.28 12.18 0.49
N ASP A 37 1.48 12.55 0.05
CA ASP A 37 1.82 12.69 -1.37
C ASP A 37 1.89 11.36 -2.13
N PHE A 38 1.91 10.26 -1.40
CA PHE A 38 2.01 8.90 -1.93
C PHE A 38 0.77 8.03 -1.61
N SER A 39 -0.27 8.67 -1.07
CA SER A 39 -1.58 8.10 -0.76
C SER A 39 -2.64 8.70 -1.68
N TRP A 40 -3.54 7.86 -2.19
CA TRP A 40 -4.37 8.23 -3.35
C TRP A 40 -5.83 8.41 -3.01
N ARG A 41 -6.35 9.60 -3.27
CA ARG A 41 -7.76 9.96 -3.08
C ARG A 41 -8.45 10.14 -4.43
N PRO A 42 -9.64 9.55 -4.64
CA PRO A 42 -10.33 9.69 -5.92
C PRO A 42 -10.71 11.13 -6.18
N ILE A 43 -10.60 11.56 -7.44
CA ILE A 43 -11.11 12.84 -7.90
C ILE A 43 -12.57 12.63 -8.28
N VAL A 44 -13.46 13.27 -7.52
CA VAL A 44 -14.91 13.26 -7.77
C VAL A 44 -15.37 14.62 -8.28
N ASP A 45 -16.40 14.62 -9.14
CA ASP A 45 -16.97 15.85 -9.65
C ASP A 45 -17.96 16.46 -8.64
N GLY A 46 -17.87 17.77 -8.44
CA GLY A 46 -18.88 18.54 -7.69
C GLY A 46 -18.94 18.22 -6.19
N ASN A 47 -20.15 17.93 -5.68
CA ASN A 47 -20.47 17.70 -4.26
C ASN A 47 -20.58 16.20 -3.90
N GLU A 48 -20.06 15.30 -4.74
CA GLU A 48 -20.16 13.87 -4.49
C GLU A 48 -19.25 13.44 -3.32
N SER A 49 -19.68 12.41 -2.58
CA SER A 49 -18.85 11.80 -1.55
C SER A 49 -17.77 10.95 -2.21
N GLU A 50 -16.54 11.08 -1.73
CA GLU A 50 -15.42 10.32 -2.28
C GLU A 50 -15.56 8.81 -1.97
N PRO A 51 -15.57 7.96 -3.01
CA PRO A 51 -15.68 6.52 -2.82
C PRO A 51 -14.41 5.93 -2.22
N GLN A 52 -14.55 4.97 -1.30
CA GLN A 52 -13.42 4.18 -0.78
C GLN A 52 -13.27 2.82 -1.49
N ILE A 53 -14.22 2.49 -2.37
CA ILE A 53 -14.32 1.22 -3.09
C ILE A 53 -14.85 1.53 -4.50
N TYR A 54 -14.25 0.91 -5.52
CA TYR A 54 -14.48 1.20 -6.93
C TYR A 54 -15.07 -0.04 -7.64
N LEU A 55 -15.99 0.14 -8.59
CA LEU A 55 -16.69 -0.98 -9.24
C LEU A 55 -15.94 -1.54 -10.46
N GLY A 56 -14.93 -0.83 -10.97
CA GLY A 56 -14.10 -1.27 -12.10
C GLY A 56 -14.77 -1.16 -13.47
N ASP A 57 -15.94 -0.53 -13.54
CA ASP A 57 -16.70 -0.27 -14.76
C ASP A 57 -16.13 0.88 -15.58
N THR A 58 -15.53 1.88 -14.93
CA THR A 58 -14.87 3.02 -15.58
C THR A 58 -13.46 3.24 -15.01
N PRO A 59 -12.50 3.68 -15.84
CA PRO A 59 -11.22 4.17 -15.33
C PRO A 59 -11.44 5.32 -14.36
N MET A 60 -10.64 5.35 -13.29
CA MET A 60 -10.76 6.36 -12.24
C MET A 60 -9.53 7.26 -12.18
N ARG A 61 -9.76 8.51 -11.79
CA ARG A 61 -8.69 9.49 -11.56
C ARG A 61 -8.50 9.70 -10.07
N PHE A 62 -7.26 9.83 -9.65
CA PHE A 62 -6.88 10.04 -8.25
C PHE A 62 -5.92 11.22 -8.14
N SER A 63 -5.94 11.91 -7.01
CA SER A 63 -4.90 12.86 -6.62
C SER A 63 -4.28 12.44 -5.30
N VAL A 64 -3.18 13.08 -4.91
CA VAL A 64 -2.66 13.02 -3.54
C VAL A 64 -3.75 13.29 -2.51
N GLU A 65 -3.66 12.65 -1.34
CA GLU A 65 -4.69 12.68 -0.30
C GLU A 65 -4.89 14.09 0.28
N GLU A 66 -3.78 14.77 0.53
CA GLU A 66 -3.73 16.07 1.17
C GLU A 66 -3.31 17.17 0.19
N LYS A 67 -4.20 18.14 -0.07
CA LYS A 67 -3.94 19.29 -0.96
C LYS A 67 -3.45 20.55 -0.21
N ARG A 68 -2.93 20.41 1.02
CA ARG A 68 -2.70 21.56 1.92
C ARG A 68 -1.67 22.55 1.40
N HIS A 69 -0.76 22.13 0.53
CA HIS A 69 0.32 22.96 0.02
C HIS A 69 0.38 22.89 -1.50
N ASN A 70 0.34 24.04 -2.19
CA ASN A 70 0.55 24.10 -3.63
C ASN A 70 2.05 24.01 -3.92
N LYS A 71 2.62 22.82 -3.74
CA LYS A 71 4.05 22.53 -3.90
C LYS A 71 4.45 22.01 -5.28
N ALA A 72 3.48 21.76 -6.17
CA ALA A 72 3.70 21.18 -7.48
C ALA A 72 4.77 21.92 -8.31
N SER A 73 4.72 23.26 -8.36
CA SER A 73 5.70 24.06 -9.09
C SER A 73 7.12 23.94 -8.52
N HIS A 74 7.25 23.84 -7.19
CA HIS A 74 8.53 23.73 -6.51
C HIS A 74 9.14 22.34 -6.71
N ILE A 75 8.34 21.29 -6.56
CA ILE A 75 8.74 19.92 -6.86
C ILE A 75 9.17 19.81 -8.33
N LYS A 76 8.38 20.36 -9.26
CA LYS A 76 8.69 20.31 -10.70
C LYS A 76 9.97 21.05 -11.05
N GLN A 77 10.27 22.16 -10.36
CA GLN A 77 11.53 22.87 -10.52
C GLN A 77 12.74 22.00 -10.12
N GLU A 78 12.63 21.26 -9.01
CA GLU A 78 13.69 20.35 -8.54
C GLU A 78 13.82 19.08 -9.41
N LEU A 79 12.70 18.57 -9.92
CA LEU A 79 12.69 17.39 -10.79
C LEU A 79 13.27 17.65 -12.18
N GLY A 80 13.09 18.87 -12.70
CA GLY A 80 13.35 19.20 -14.10
C GLY A 80 12.44 18.41 -15.02
N ASP A 81 13.03 17.65 -15.95
CA ASP A 81 12.29 16.81 -16.91
C ASP A 81 11.96 15.41 -16.38
N ARG A 82 12.40 15.05 -15.16
CA ARG A 82 12.14 13.74 -14.57
C ARG A 82 10.74 13.69 -13.99
N LEU A 83 10.05 12.55 -14.17
CA LEU A 83 8.78 12.30 -13.49
C LEU A 83 9.00 11.97 -12.01
N LEU A 84 8.04 12.30 -11.15
CA LEU A 84 8.11 11.93 -9.74
C LEU A 84 8.13 10.40 -9.59
N ARG A 85 9.04 9.84 -8.80
CA ARG A 85 9.00 8.42 -8.46
C ARG A 85 7.76 8.14 -7.60
N LEU A 86 7.03 7.07 -7.90
CA LEU A 86 5.79 6.70 -7.22
C LEU A 86 5.89 5.30 -6.60
N PRO A 87 5.21 5.03 -5.48
CA PRO A 87 5.22 3.71 -4.85
C PRO A 87 4.61 2.64 -5.78
N PRO A 88 5.23 1.47 -5.97
CA PRO A 88 4.65 0.39 -6.78
C PRO A 88 3.39 -0.22 -6.16
N VAL A 89 3.29 -0.18 -4.81
CA VAL A 89 2.13 -0.59 -4.03
C VAL A 89 1.92 0.45 -2.93
N SER A 90 0.71 1.02 -2.83
CA SER A 90 0.35 1.92 -1.73
C SER A 90 -1.13 1.84 -1.39
N SER A 91 -1.53 2.54 -0.32
CA SER A 91 -2.92 2.64 0.09
C SER A 91 -3.69 3.67 -0.75
N CYS A 92 -4.97 3.43 -0.96
CA CYS A 92 -5.91 4.48 -1.35
C CYS A 92 -6.57 5.06 -0.09
N TRP A 93 -7.20 6.22 -0.22
CA TRP A 93 -8.05 6.81 0.81
C TRP A 93 -9.11 5.81 1.30
N GLY A 94 -9.19 5.65 2.62
CA GLY A 94 -10.01 4.63 3.28
C GLY A 94 -9.28 3.29 3.43
N SER A 95 -9.93 2.30 4.03
CA SER A 95 -9.30 1.00 4.32
C SER A 95 -9.57 -0.08 3.27
N GLY A 96 -10.34 0.24 2.22
CA GLY A 96 -10.92 -0.77 1.32
C GLY A 96 -10.23 -0.98 -0.01
N SER A 97 -9.19 -0.20 -0.32
CA SER A 97 -8.54 -0.27 -1.62
C SER A 97 -7.02 -0.10 -1.52
N LEU A 98 -6.31 -0.75 -2.44
CA LEU A 98 -4.87 -0.62 -2.65
C LEU A 98 -4.62 -0.09 -4.06
N MET A 99 -3.61 0.76 -4.23
CA MET A 99 -3.11 1.20 -5.52
C MET A 99 -1.85 0.41 -5.88
N LEU A 100 -1.84 -0.21 -7.07
CA LEU A 100 -0.69 -0.95 -7.57
C LEU A 100 -0.29 -0.44 -8.96
N TYR A 101 0.98 -0.58 -9.32
CA TYR A 101 1.37 -0.58 -10.73
C TYR A 101 0.61 -1.68 -11.47
N SER A 102 0.12 -1.37 -12.67
CA SER A 102 -0.69 -2.30 -13.48
C SER A 102 0.03 -3.61 -13.73
N GLU A 103 1.34 -3.60 -13.97
CA GLU A 103 2.13 -4.81 -14.19
C GLU A 103 2.15 -5.78 -12.99
N LEU A 104 1.98 -5.26 -11.77
CA LEU A 104 1.85 -6.07 -10.56
C LEU A 104 0.42 -6.56 -10.42
N ALA A 105 -0.55 -5.67 -10.62
CA ALA A 105 -1.97 -5.99 -10.52
C ALA A 105 -2.40 -7.04 -11.56
N ASP A 106 -1.90 -6.99 -12.79
CA ASP A 106 -2.25 -7.87 -13.90
C ASP A 106 -1.88 -9.34 -13.63
N LYS A 107 -0.83 -9.57 -12.85
CA LYS A 107 -0.41 -10.92 -12.43
C LYS A 107 -1.35 -11.56 -11.40
N LEU A 108 -2.22 -10.76 -10.77
CA LEU A 108 -3.13 -11.24 -9.73
C LEU A 108 -4.46 -11.68 -10.34
N THR A 109 -4.87 -12.92 -10.13
CA THR A 109 -6.21 -13.38 -10.50
C THR A 109 -7.07 -13.52 -9.25
N PHE A 110 -8.31 -13.03 -9.29
CA PHE A 110 -9.22 -13.09 -8.14
C PHE A 110 -10.49 -13.89 -8.48
N THR A 111 -10.89 -14.76 -7.57
CA THR A 111 -12.21 -15.39 -7.64
C THR A 111 -13.31 -14.38 -7.31
N PRO A 112 -14.50 -14.46 -7.94
CA PRO A 112 -15.66 -13.63 -7.56
C PRO A 112 -16.08 -13.76 -6.09
N ILE A 113 -15.72 -14.88 -5.45
CA ILE A 113 -15.98 -15.11 -4.01
C ILE A 113 -15.34 -14.01 -3.18
N LEU A 114 -14.13 -13.56 -3.53
CA LEU A 114 -13.41 -12.52 -2.80
C LEU A 114 -13.99 -11.13 -2.98
N GLY A 115 -14.79 -10.89 -4.03
CA GLY A 115 -15.36 -9.58 -4.31
C GLY A 115 -14.28 -8.53 -4.46
N VAL A 116 -13.27 -8.79 -5.29
CA VAL A 116 -12.21 -7.84 -5.62
C VAL A 116 -12.45 -7.34 -7.03
N THR A 117 -12.44 -6.02 -7.21
CA THR A 117 -12.46 -5.39 -8.52
C THR A 117 -11.11 -4.77 -8.82
N LYS A 118 -10.72 -4.79 -10.09
CA LYS A 118 -9.56 -4.07 -10.61
C LYS A 118 -10.08 -2.89 -11.41
N THR A 119 -9.66 -1.69 -11.04
CA THR A 119 -10.08 -0.46 -11.71
C THR A 119 -8.85 0.22 -12.30
N PRO A 120 -8.74 0.37 -13.63
CA PRO A 120 -7.67 1.17 -14.22
C PRO A 120 -7.65 2.57 -13.61
N ALA A 121 -6.47 3.05 -13.27
CA ALA A 121 -6.31 4.31 -12.55
C ALA A 121 -5.31 5.23 -13.26
N THR A 122 -5.64 6.52 -13.27
CA THR A 122 -4.73 7.62 -13.61
C THR A 122 -4.51 8.46 -12.36
N LEU A 123 -3.26 8.72 -12.02
CA LEU A 123 -2.89 9.50 -10.83
C LEU A 123 -2.46 10.90 -11.24
N VAL A 124 -2.81 11.90 -10.43
CA VAL A 124 -2.20 13.23 -10.43
C VAL A 124 -1.24 13.26 -9.25
N ASP A 125 0.06 13.23 -9.54
CA ASP A 125 1.10 13.17 -8.51
C ASP A 125 1.34 14.53 -7.84
N ALA A 126 2.20 14.56 -6.81
CA ALA A 126 2.52 15.79 -6.07
C ALA A 126 3.23 16.85 -6.93
N ALA A 127 3.87 16.47 -8.04
CA ALA A 127 4.45 17.40 -9.02
C ALA A 127 3.38 17.97 -9.99
N GLY A 128 2.15 17.46 -9.90
CA GLY A 128 1.02 17.86 -10.74
C GLY A 128 0.97 17.16 -12.10
N ASP A 129 1.78 16.12 -12.31
CA ASP A 129 1.79 15.37 -13.57
C ASP A 129 0.76 14.23 -13.55
N GLU A 130 0.13 13.97 -14.69
CA GLU A 130 -0.77 12.83 -14.87
C GLU A 130 0.02 11.55 -15.18
N ARG A 131 -0.33 10.47 -14.49
CA ARG A 131 0.41 9.20 -14.49
C ARG A 131 -0.54 8.05 -14.75
N GLU A 132 -0.33 7.37 -15.88
CA GLU A 132 -1.02 6.12 -16.23
C GLU A 132 -0.22 4.89 -15.75
N GLY A 133 -0.77 3.69 -15.97
CA GLY A 133 -0.10 2.44 -15.61
C GLY A 133 -0.37 2.00 -14.17
N PHE A 134 -1.50 2.42 -13.60
CA PHE A 134 -1.92 2.07 -12.25
C PHE A 134 -3.26 1.33 -12.25
N THR A 135 -3.48 0.54 -11.20
CA THR A 135 -4.72 -0.21 -10.99
C THR A 135 -5.08 -0.19 -9.51
N ALA A 136 -6.27 0.33 -9.22
CA ALA A 136 -6.85 0.27 -7.90
C ALA A 136 -7.53 -1.09 -7.70
N LEU A 137 -7.07 -1.85 -6.70
CA LEU A 137 -7.71 -3.07 -6.21
C LEU A 137 -8.69 -2.70 -5.10
N SER A 138 -9.99 -2.91 -5.32
CA SER A 138 -11.00 -2.64 -4.30
C SER A 138 -11.58 -3.92 -3.73
N PHE A 139 -11.60 -4.04 -2.41
CA PHE A 139 -12.03 -5.23 -1.68
C PHE A 139 -13.42 -5.01 -1.07
N HIS A 140 -14.45 -5.44 -1.81
CA HIS A 140 -15.87 -5.27 -1.47
C HIS A 140 -16.36 -6.21 -0.36
N LYS A 141 -15.57 -7.23 -0.03
CA LYS A 141 -15.90 -8.22 1.00
C LYS A 141 -14.77 -8.28 2.02
N ILE A 142 -15.18 -8.29 3.29
CA ILE A 142 -14.29 -8.54 4.43
C ILE A 142 -14.67 -9.91 5.02
N PHE A 143 -13.69 -10.78 5.18
CA PHE A 143 -13.88 -12.13 5.71
C PHE A 143 -13.60 -12.20 7.20
N PHE A 144 -14.51 -12.76 7.99
CA PHE A 144 -14.20 -13.10 9.38
C PHE A 144 -13.10 -14.17 9.42
N HIS A 145 -12.02 -13.91 10.15
CA HIS A 145 -10.87 -14.83 10.26
C HIS A 145 -11.30 -16.27 10.63
N GLN A 146 -12.33 -16.45 11.47
CA GLN A 146 -12.86 -17.76 11.86
C GLN A 146 -13.45 -18.58 10.71
N ARG A 147 -13.91 -17.94 9.64
CA ARG A 147 -14.65 -18.58 8.53
C ARG A 147 -13.89 -18.55 7.20
N VAL A 148 -12.73 -17.90 7.15
CA VAL A 148 -11.99 -17.70 5.90
C VAL A 148 -11.54 -19.02 5.28
N ASN A 149 -11.02 -19.96 6.08
CA ASN A 149 -10.64 -21.30 5.61
C ASN A 149 -11.83 -22.04 5.00
N LEU A 150 -12.99 -22.01 5.66
CA LEU A 150 -14.19 -22.68 5.17
C LEU A 150 -14.69 -22.08 3.85
N ARG A 151 -14.70 -20.75 3.74
CA ARG A 151 -15.15 -20.06 2.52
C ARG A 151 -14.21 -20.23 1.34
N LEU A 152 -12.94 -20.49 1.59
CA LEU A 152 -11.90 -20.62 0.55
C LEU A 152 -11.45 -22.07 0.31
N ALA A 153 -12.04 -23.05 0.99
CA ALA A 153 -11.63 -24.46 0.91
C ALA A 153 -11.60 -25.04 -0.52
N GLY A 154 -12.50 -24.58 -1.40
CA GLY A 154 -12.57 -25.00 -2.80
C GLY A 154 -11.96 -24.00 -3.80
N VAL A 155 -11.34 -22.92 -3.32
CA VAL A 155 -10.79 -21.87 -4.18
C VAL A 155 -9.29 -22.11 -4.41
N PRO A 156 -8.83 -22.27 -5.68
CA PRO A 156 -7.42 -22.41 -5.98
C PRO A 156 -6.61 -21.22 -5.47
N ILE A 157 -5.42 -21.46 -4.92
CA ILE A 157 -4.53 -20.43 -4.36
C ILE A 157 -4.29 -19.27 -5.34
N GLN A 158 -4.09 -19.58 -6.62
CA GLN A 158 -3.83 -18.62 -7.69
C GLN A 158 -5.00 -17.63 -7.92
N GLN A 159 -6.20 -17.96 -7.42
CA GLN A 159 -7.39 -17.12 -7.49
C GLN A 159 -7.68 -16.37 -6.17
N ARG A 160 -6.82 -16.54 -5.16
CA ARG A 160 -6.93 -15.86 -3.86
C ARG A 160 -5.58 -15.27 -3.42
N PRO A 161 -4.91 -14.43 -4.25
CA PRO A 161 -3.57 -13.93 -3.96
C PRO A 161 -3.53 -12.95 -2.78
N ILE A 162 -4.56 -12.12 -2.64
CA ILE A 162 -4.73 -11.18 -1.52
C ILE A 162 -6.17 -11.30 -1.01
N ILE A 163 -6.33 -11.34 0.31
CA ILE A 163 -7.62 -11.47 0.98
C ILE A 163 -7.74 -10.42 2.07
N ARG A 164 -8.89 -9.74 2.16
CA ARG A 164 -9.17 -8.80 3.25
C ARG A 164 -9.93 -9.51 4.36
N ILE A 165 -9.41 -9.47 5.58
CA ILE A 165 -9.98 -10.17 6.73
C ILE A 165 -10.29 -9.21 7.88
N LEU A 166 -11.38 -9.50 8.60
CA LEU A 166 -11.72 -8.82 9.84
C LEU A 166 -10.97 -9.50 11.00
N LEU A 167 -10.22 -8.71 11.76
CA LEU A 167 -9.55 -9.12 12.98
C LEU A 167 -10.54 -9.06 14.16
N LYS A 168 -10.61 -7.92 14.86
CA LYS A 168 -11.51 -7.66 15.99
C LYS A 168 -12.04 -6.23 15.94
N GLY A 169 -13.31 -6.05 16.33
CA GLY A 169 -13.98 -4.75 16.29
C GLY A 169 -14.12 -4.25 14.85
N ASN A 170 -13.69 -3.01 14.60
CA ASN A 170 -13.66 -2.38 13.27
C ASN A 170 -12.27 -2.44 12.62
N SER A 171 -11.36 -3.30 13.11
CA SER A 171 -10.02 -3.48 12.54
C SER A 171 -10.01 -4.63 11.53
N ASP A 172 -9.51 -4.34 10.34
CA ASP A 172 -9.27 -5.32 9.27
C ASP A 172 -7.84 -5.22 8.74
N THR A 173 -7.42 -6.26 8.03
CA THR A 173 -6.10 -6.32 7.41
C THR A 173 -6.16 -7.10 6.11
N TYR A 174 -5.17 -6.90 5.26
CA TYR A 174 -4.93 -7.71 4.08
C TYR A 174 -4.00 -8.87 4.47
N LEU A 175 -4.32 -10.09 4.04
CA LEU A 175 -3.37 -11.17 3.98
C LEU A 175 -2.98 -11.39 2.53
N VAL A 176 -1.68 -11.58 2.28
CA VAL A 176 -1.10 -11.84 0.97
C VAL A 176 -0.49 -13.25 0.97
N HIS A 177 -0.71 -14.00 -0.11
CA HIS A 177 -0.16 -15.34 -0.23
C HIS A 177 1.37 -15.26 -0.35
N LYS A 178 2.09 -16.19 0.31
CA LYS A 178 3.57 -16.16 0.36
C LYS A 178 4.24 -16.13 -1.01
N SER A 179 3.68 -16.84 -2.00
CA SER A 179 4.23 -16.80 -3.37
C SER A 179 4.17 -15.42 -4.03
N ILE A 180 3.17 -14.60 -3.69
CA ILE A 180 3.05 -13.24 -4.24
C ILE A 180 4.09 -12.34 -3.59
N LEU A 181 4.33 -12.50 -2.28
CA LEU A 181 5.44 -11.81 -1.59
C LEU A 181 6.79 -12.19 -2.21
N ASP A 182 7.05 -13.47 -2.44
CA ASP A 182 8.30 -13.92 -3.08
C ASP A 182 8.49 -13.31 -4.47
N ASP A 183 7.41 -13.23 -5.26
CA ASP A 183 7.44 -12.65 -6.61
C ASP A 183 7.67 -11.13 -6.57
N TRP A 184 7.02 -10.42 -5.65
CA TRP A 184 7.21 -8.98 -5.44
C TRP A 184 8.63 -8.66 -4.93
N GLN A 185 9.18 -9.49 -4.05
CA GLN A 185 10.54 -9.34 -3.55
C GLN A 185 11.56 -9.49 -4.69
N LYS A 186 11.40 -10.52 -5.54
CA LYS A 186 12.26 -10.73 -6.73
C LYS A 186 12.14 -9.61 -7.75
N ALA A 187 10.96 -8.99 -7.84
CA ALA A 187 10.72 -7.83 -8.70
C ALA A 187 11.25 -6.51 -8.10
N GLY A 188 11.77 -6.51 -6.87
CA GLY A 188 12.30 -5.31 -6.23
C GLY A 188 11.22 -4.33 -5.78
N VAL A 189 10.01 -4.81 -5.47
CA VAL A 189 8.95 -3.95 -4.92
C VAL A 189 9.33 -3.54 -3.49
N GLU A 190 9.70 -2.28 -3.32
CA GLU A 190 10.28 -1.76 -2.06
C GLU A 190 9.25 -1.34 -1.01
N THR A 191 8.00 -1.07 -1.42
CA THR A 191 6.94 -0.55 -0.53
C THR A 191 6.20 -1.65 0.22
N VAL A 192 6.79 -2.85 0.29
CA VAL A 192 6.24 -4.02 0.96
C VAL A 192 7.28 -4.55 1.94
N CYS A 193 6.86 -4.79 3.18
CA CYS A 193 7.69 -5.44 4.18
C CYS A 193 7.65 -6.96 3.98
N TYR A 194 8.81 -7.55 3.71
CA TYR A 194 8.98 -9.00 3.57
C TYR A 194 9.37 -9.68 4.89
N ASP A 195 9.97 -8.94 5.82
CA ASP A 195 10.45 -9.45 7.11
C ASP A 195 9.38 -9.33 8.19
N ILE A 196 8.32 -10.14 8.07
CA ILE A 196 7.19 -10.13 9.00
C ILE A 196 7.59 -10.77 10.34
N LYS A 197 7.64 -9.95 11.41
CA LYS A 197 7.90 -10.40 12.79
C LYS A 197 7.05 -11.63 13.16
N GLU A 198 7.65 -12.60 13.86
CA GLU A 198 6.96 -13.85 14.24
C GLU A 198 5.66 -13.63 15.01
N SER A 199 5.59 -12.60 15.86
CA SER A 199 4.39 -12.24 16.61
C SER A 199 3.22 -11.87 15.70
N HIS A 200 3.49 -11.23 14.56
CA HIS A 200 2.48 -10.86 13.55
C HIS A 200 1.98 -12.06 12.74
N GLN A 201 2.65 -13.21 12.84
CA GLN A 201 2.23 -14.48 12.23
C GLN A 201 1.23 -15.26 13.11
N SER A 202 0.69 -14.63 14.16
CA SER A 202 -0.33 -15.20 15.04
C SER A 202 -1.64 -14.43 14.94
N PHE A 203 -2.73 -15.12 14.60
CA PHE A 203 -4.08 -14.54 14.64
C PHE A 203 -4.45 -13.99 16.02
N ASN A 204 -4.07 -14.70 17.08
CA ASN A 204 -4.38 -14.27 18.43
C ASN A 204 -3.70 -12.93 18.74
N PHE A 205 -2.46 -12.74 18.28
CA PHE A 205 -1.77 -11.46 18.40
C PHE A 205 -2.48 -10.39 17.56
N LEU A 206 -2.68 -10.63 16.26
CA LEU A 206 -3.33 -9.68 15.35
C LEU A 206 -4.71 -9.23 15.86
N CYS A 207 -5.52 -10.15 16.41
CA CYS A 207 -6.84 -9.86 16.95
C CYS A 207 -6.83 -9.14 18.31
N ASN A 208 -5.73 -9.19 19.07
CA ASN A 208 -5.62 -8.53 20.37
C ASN A 208 -4.87 -7.19 20.32
N LEU A 209 -4.28 -6.85 19.17
CA LEU A 209 -3.79 -5.50 18.92
C LEU A 209 -4.94 -4.50 19.07
N LYS A 210 -4.69 -3.42 19.81
CA LYS A 210 -5.64 -2.30 19.94
C LYS A 210 -5.92 -1.67 18.56
N MET A 211 -4.88 -1.56 17.74
CA MET A 211 -4.93 -1.08 16.35
C MET A 211 -3.89 -1.83 15.52
N TYR A 212 -4.22 -2.14 14.26
CA TYR A 212 -3.30 -2.70 13.28
C TYR A 212 -3.22 -1.70 12.12
N TYR A 213 -2.02 -1.21 11.83
CA TYR A 213 -1.87 -0.06 10.92
C TYR A 213 -1.60 -0.43 9.46
N GLY A 214 -1.28 -1.69 9.15
CA GLY A 214 -0.97 -2.11 7.77
C GLY A 214 0.34 -1.51 7.24
N SER A 215 0.60 -0.22 7.47
CA SER A 215 1.92 0.39 7.39
C SER A 215 2.76 0.04 8.62
N VAL A 216 4.04 -0.27 8.42
CA VAL A 216 4.97 -0.68 9.48
C VAL A 216 6.23 0.16 9.59
N ALA A 217 6.55 0.92 8.55
CA ALA A 217 7.70 1.81 8.52
C ALA A 217 7.48 2.90 7.47
N SER A 218 8.22 3.99 7.61
CA SER A 218 8.34 5.04 6.61
C SER A 218 9.80 5.14 6.16
N LEU A 219 10.00 5.28 4.85
CA LEU A 219 11.31 5.55 4.26
C LEU A 219 11.46 7.05 4.04
N ASP A 220 12.27 7.67 4.89
CA ASP A 220 12.60 9.09 4.78
C ASP A 220 13.85 9.27 3.89
N TYR A 221 13.94 10.42 3.21
CA TYR A 221 14.99 10.74 2.26
C TYR A 221 15.53 12.14 2.50
N GLY A 222 16.86 12.28 2.43
CA GLY A 222 17.55 13.56 2.67
C GLY A 222 17.23 14.65 1.65
N ASN A 223 16.85 14.27 0.43
CA ASN A 223 16.42 15.19 -0.62
C ASN A 223 15.67 14.43 -1.74
N LEU A 224 15.13 15.21 -2.69
CA LEU A 224 14.38 14.67 -3.83
C LEU A 224 15.25 13.84 -4.79
N ASP A 225 16.54 14.14 -4.93
CA ASP A 225 17.46 13.35 -5.76
C ASP A 225 17.71 11.96 -5.15
N ASP A 226 17.91 11.89 -3.84
CA ASP A 226 18.05 10.65 -3.08
C ASP A 226 16.80 9.78 -3.22
N PHE A 227 15.62 10.40 -3.07
CA PHE A 227 14.33 9.75 -3.29
C PHE A 227 14.19 9.19 -4.71
N GLN A 228 14.50 9.99 -5.72
CA GLN A 228 14.38 9.62 -7.14
C GLN A 228 15.30 8.47 -7.52
N ASN A 229 16.50 8.42 -6.93
CA ASN A 229 17.48 7.38 -7.20
C ASN A 229 17.35 6.16 -6.27
N GLY A 230 16.39 6.15 -5.34
CA GLY A 230 16.23 5.10 -4.34
C GLY A 230 17.44 4.95 -3.42
N LYS A 231 18.18 6.04 -3.21
CA LYS A 231 19.26 6.10 -2.23
C LYS A 231 18.64 6.56 -0.93
N ASN A 232 18.46 5.64 0.00
CA ASN A 232 18.01 6.01 1.34
C ASN A 232 19.26 6.18 2.24
N PRO A 233 19.76 7.41 2.45
CA PRO A 233 20.93 7.65 3.29
C PRO A 233 20.70 7.32 4.77
N LEU A 234 19.44 7.14 5.19
CA LEU A 234 19.05 6.83 6.57
C LEU A 234 19.02 5.30 6.81
N LEU A 235 18.82 4.47 5.77
CA LEU A 235 18.90 3.01 5.86
C LEU A 235 20.34 2.47 5.90
N ASP A 236 21.32 3.20 5.36
CA ASP A 236 22.75 2.84 5.47
C ASP A 236 23.29 2.96 6.92
N GLY A 237 22.46 3.43 7.88
CA GLY A 237 22.78 3.55 9.30
C GLY A 237 21.77 2.98 10.30
N TYR A 238 20.53 2.64 9.90
CA TYR A 238 19.47 2.21 10.82
C TYR A 238 18.59 1.09 10.24
N PHE A 239 19.16 -0.11 10.12
CA PHE A 239 18.36 -1.32 10.37
C PHE A 239 18.73 -1.81 11.77
N LEU A 240 17.80 -1.65 12.70
CA LEU A 240 17.47 -2.57 13.80
C LEU A 240 16.39 -1.87 14.63
N PHE A 241 15.12 -2.19 14.37
CA PHE A 241 14.07 -2.00 15.36
C PHE A 241 14.33 -2.98 16.53
N ASP A 242 15.29 -2.64 17.40
CA ASP A 242 15.31 -3.13 18.78
C ASP A 242 14.20 -2.42 19.55
N ASP A 243 12.97 -2.89 19.36
CA ASP A 243 11.88 -2.67 20.31
C ASP A 243 11.67 -3.97 21.12
N ASP A 244 12.75 -4.44 21.72
CA ASP A 244 12.70 -5.15 23.00
C ASP A 244 12.84 -4.09 24.10
N ASN A 245 11.78 -3.31 24.33
CA ASN A 245 11.66 -2.49 25.54
C ASN A 245 10.21 -2.46 26.04
N ASN A 246 9.97 -3.37 27.00
CA ASN A 246 8.84 -3.50 27.95
C ASN A 246 7.51 -4.12 27.47
#